data_AF-A0AAV3A7G4-F1
#
_entry.id   AF-A0AAV3A7G4-F1
#
_cell.length_a   1.000
_cell.length_b   1.000
_cell.length_c   1.000
_cell.angle_alpha   90.00
_cell.angle_beta   90.00
_cell.angle_gamma   90.00
#
_symmetry.space_group_name_H-M   'P 1'
#
loop_
_entity.id
_entity.type
_entity.pdbx_description
1 polymer ?
#
loop_
_entity_poly.entity_id
_entity_poly.type
_entity_poly.pdbx_seq_one_letter_code
_entity_poly.pdbx_strand_id
1 'polypeptide(L)'
;MTSYESFYAEKMRELQRQLDTVKQTINTNSKVIAFMNSPVGQYLDKRPFISLSLLVFIALSAVPFGMFLTVMVGTAVIACLGVIIIEGND
;
A
#
# COMPACT_ATOMS: atom_id res chain seq x y z
N MET A 1 -29.38 7.49 -41.31
CA MET A 1 -29.11 7.83 -39.88
C MET A 1 -29.13 6.60 -38.96
N THR A 2 -29.96 5.58 -39.23
CA THR A 2 -30.09 4.36 -38.42
C THR A 2 -28.94 3.34 -38.52
N SER A 3 -28.16 3.37 -39.61
CA SER A 3 -27.05 2.42 -39.84
C SER A 3 -25.87 2.61 -38.86
N TYR A 4 -25.62 3.84 -38.42
CA TYR A 4 -24.54 4.13 -37.48
C TYR A 4 -24.90 3.71 -36.06
N GLU A 5 -26.15 3.97 -35.63
CA GLU A 5 -26.68 3.55 -34.32
C GLU A 5 -26.58 2.02 -34.12
N SER A 6 -26.96 1.23 -35.13
CA SER A 6 -26.84 -0.23 -35.05
C SER A 6 -25.38 -0.69 -35.00
N PHE A 7 -24.48 -0.01 -35.70
CA PHE A 7 -23.05 -0.33 -35.69
C PHE A 7 -22.39 -0.04 -34.34
N TYR A 8 -22.75 1.08 -33.69
CA TYR A 8 -22.29 1.40 -32.33
C TYR A 8 -22.84 0.42 -31.29
N ALA A 9 -24.10 0.00 -31.41
CA ALA A 9 -24.70 -1.01 -30.52
C ALA A 9 -24.02 -2.39 -30.65
N GLU A 10 -23.70 -2.80 -31.87
CA GLU A 10 -22.94 -4.03 -32.15
C GLU A 10 -21.54 -3.96 -31.50
N LYS A 11 -20.83 -2.84 -31.70
CA LYS A 11 -19.50 -2.62 -31.09
C LYS A 11 -19.56 -2.57 -29.57
N MET A 12 -20.57 -1.95 -28.97
CA MET A 12 -20.70 -1.96 -27.52
C MET A 12 -21.00 -3.34 -26.96
N ARG A 13 -21.80 -4.16 -27.65
CA ARG A 13 -21.99 -5.58 -27.26
C ARG A 13 -20.69 -6.38 -27.36
N GLU A 14 -19.90 -6.14 -28.39
CA GLU A 14 -18.58 -6.76 -28.57
C GLU A 14 -17.64 -6.40 -27.41
N LEU A 15 -17.56 -5.10 -27.07
CA LEU A 15 -16.74 -4.63 -25.94
C LEU A 15 -17.23 -5.19 -24.61
N GLN A 16 -18.54 -5.24 -24.38
CA GLN A 16 -19.10 -5.83 -23.16
C GLN A 16 -18.74 -7.31 -23.03
N ARG A 17 -18.84 -8.09 -24.11
CA ARG A 17 -18.42 -9.50 -24.11
C ARG A 17 -16.94 -9.68 -23.81
N GLN A 18 -16.09 -8.85 -24.40
CA GLN A 18 -14.66 -8.89 -24.12
C GLN A 18 -14.37 -8.52 -22.65
N LEU A 19 -15.07 -7.52 -22.11
CA LEU A 19 -14.96 -7.15 -20.69
C LEU A 19 -15.45 -8.24 -19.75
N ASP A 20 -16.56 -8.91 -20.05
CA ASP A 20 -17.04 -10.04 -19.24
C ASP A 20 -16.06 -11.22 -19.27
N THR A 21 -15.49 -11.50 -20.45
CA THR A 21 -14.46 -12.55 -20.61
C THR A 21 -13.21 -12.21 -19.79
N VAL A 22 -12.76 -10.94 -19.84
CA VAL A 22 -11.61 -10.47 -19.06
C VAL A 22 -11.91 -10.48 -17.57
N LYS A 23 -13.09 -10.02 -17.14
CA LYS A 23 -13.56 -10.09 -15.75
C LYS A 23 -13.55 -11.52 -15.26
N GLN A 24 -14.12 -12.45 -16.02
CA GLN A 24 -14.16 -13.85 -15.66
C GLN A 24 -12.75 -14.43 -15.56
N THR A 25 -11.85 -14.07 -16.49
CA THR A 25 -10.45 -14.51 -16.46
C THR A 25 -9.70 -13.99 -15.22
N ILE A 26 -9.92 -12.74 -14.84
CA ILE A 26 -9.33 -12.13 -13.63
C ILE A 26 -9.92 -12.77 -12.37
N ASN A 27 -11.23 -13.00 -12.33
CA ASN A 27 -11.94 -13.57 -11.18
C ASN A 27 -11.70 -15.08 -11.02
N THR A 28 -11.32 -15.78 -12.08
CA THR A 28 -10.93 -17.21 -12.05
C THR A 28 -9.46 -17.37 -11.65
N ASN A 29 -8.67 -16.28 -11.67
CA ASN A 29 -7.26 -16.35 -11.32
C ASN A 29 -7.09 -16.35 -9.80
N SER A 30 -6.76 -17.53 -9.26
CA SER A 30 -6.60 -17.77 -7.81
C SER A 30 -5.63 -16.79 -7.14
N LYS A 31 -4.69 -16.21 -7.89
CA LYS A 31 -3.73 -15.20 -7.40
C LYS A 31 -4.40 -13.87 -7.03
N VAL A 32 -5.42 -13.44 -7.77
CA VAL A 32 -6.14 -12.18 -7.51
C VAL A 32 -7.07 -12.35 -6.31
N ILE A 33 -7.70 -13.53 -6.20
CA ILE A 33 -8.55 -13.90 -5.07
C ILE A 33 -7.70 -14.04 -3.79
N ALA A 34 -6.53 -14.67 -3.88
CA ALA A 34 -5.59 -14.79 -2.76
C ALA A 34 -5.02 -13.44 -2.34
N PHE A 35 -4.79 -12.53 -3.30
CA PHE A 35 -4.37 -11.17 -3.00
C PHE A 35 -5.46 -10.35 -2.30
N MET A 36 -6.72 -10.40 -2.76
CA MET A 36 -7.87 -9.76 -2.10
C MET A 36 -8.15 -10.33 -0.70
N ASN A 37 -7.93 -11.63 -0.49
CA ASN A 37 -8.09 -12.28 0.81
C ASN A 37 -6.88 -12.10 1.75
N SER A 38 -5.77 -11.53 1.27
CA SER A 38 -4.64 -11.20 2.12
C SER A 38 -4.98 -9.98 3.01
N PRO A 39 -4.31 -9.81 4.16
CA PRO A 39 -4.49 -8.64 5.00
C PRO A 39 -4.30 -7.33 4.21
N VAL A 40 -3.35 -7.32 3.26
CA VAL A 40 -3.09 -6.16 2.38
C VAL A 40 -4.28 -5.87 1.45
N GLY A 41 -4.93 -6.93 0.93
CA GLY A 41 -6.12 -6.84 0.09
C GLY A 41 -7.37 -6.38 0.84
N GLN A 42 -7.57 -6.85 2.06
CA GLN A 42 -8.67 -6.42 2.94
C GLN A 42 -8.55 -4.95 3.39
N TYR A 43 -7.32 -4.45 3.52
CA TYR A 43 -7.05 -3.04 3.78
C TYR A 43 -7.34 -2.16 2.54
N LEU A 44 -7.05 -2.65 1.33
CA LEU A 44 -7.41 -1.97 0.07
C LEU A 44 -8.92 -1.97 -0.22
N ASP A 45 -9.64 -3.04 0.15
CA ASP A 45 -11.06 -3.24 -0.19
C ASP A 45 -12.02 -2.30 0.58
N LYS A 46 -11.72 -2.00 1.85
CA LYS A 46 -12.57 -1.13 2.67
C LYS A 46 -12.43 0.37 2.36
N ARG A 47 -11.22 0.83 2.03
CA ARG A 47 -10.90 2.26 1.79
C ARG A 47 -9.57 2.37 0.99
N PRO A 48 -9.59 2.31 -0.35
CA PRO A 48 -8.36 2.27 -1.17
C PRO A 48 -7.44 3.48 -0.93
N PHE A 49 -8.01 4.66 -0.65
CA PHE A 49 -7.25 5.89 -0.42
C PHE A 49 -6.59 5.94 0.98
N ILE A 50 -7.28 5.45 2.00
CA ILE A 50 -6.80 5.50 3.39
C ILE A 50 -5.68 4.48 3.59
N SER A 51 -5.83 3.27 3.04
CA SER A 51 -4.78 2.26 3.11
C SER A 51 -3.52 2.67 2.35
N LEU A 52 -3.68 3.27 1.17
CA LEU A 52 -2.55 3.73 0.37
C LEU A 52 -1.85 4.92 1.03
N SER A 53 -2.61 5.87 1.59
CA SER A 53 -2.05 6.97 2.38
C SER A 53 -1.32 6.48 3.62
N LEU A 54 -1.84 5.49 4.33
CA LEU A 54 -1.18 4.91 5.51
C LEU A 54 0.12 4.18 5.13
N LEU A 55 0.12 3.40 4.05
CA LEU A 55 1.32 2.72 3.55
C LEU A 55 2.42 3.73 3.19
N VAL A 56 2.05 4.76 2.43
CA VAL A 56 2.95 5.84 2.03
C VAL A 56 3.41 6.62 3.26
N PHE A 57 2.55 6.85 4.24
CA PHE A 57 2.90 7.50 5.50
C PHE A 57 3.91 6.68 6.30
N ILE A 58 3.74 5.36 6.43
CA ILE A 58 4.69 4.46 7.11
C ILE A 58 6.03 4.43 6.37
N ALA A 59 6.00 4.33 5.03
CA ALA A 59 7.21 4.32 4.21
C ALA A 59 7.97 5.66 4.29
N LEU A 60 7.25 6.79 4.26
CA LEU A 60 7.83 8.13 4.39
C LEU A 60 8.21 8.47 5.84
N SER A 61 7.51 7.92 6.84
CA SER A 61 7.80 8.16 8.25
C SER A 61 8.98 7.34 8.74
N ALA A 62 9.27 6.19 8.13
CA ALA A 62 10.42 5.36 8.50
C ALA A 62 11.75 6.15 8.46
N VAL A 63 11.89 7.09 7.52
CA VAL A 63 13.07 7.95 7.40
C VAL A 63 13.23 8.91 8.60
N PRO A 64 12.26 9.80 8.93
CA PRO A 64 12.35 10.66 10.10
C PRO A 64 12.29 9.91 11.43
N PHE A 65 11.53 8.80 11.55
CA PHE A 65 11.49 7.99 12.77
C PHE A 65 12.80 7.28 13.04
N GLY A 66 13.43 6.70 12.01
CA GLY A 66 14.72 6.04 12.13
C GLY A 66 15.82 7.03 12.54
N MET A 67 15.81 8.22 11.94
CA MET A 67 16.74 9.30 12.29
C MET A 67 16.55 9.76 13.75
N PHE A 68 15.30 9.97 14.17
CA PHE A 68 14.98 10.41 15.53
C PHE A 68 15.38 9.37 16.58
N LEU A 69 15.03 8.10 16.37
CA LEU A 69 15.39 7.01 17.28
C LEU A 69 16.90 6.84 17.40
N THR A 70 17.64 6.95 16.29
CA THR A 70 19.11 6.84 16.29
C THR A 70 19.74 7.93 17.15
N VAL A 71 19.29 9.17 16.99
CA VAL A 71 19.79 10.30 17.80
C VAL A 71 19.39 10.13 19.26
N MET A 72 18.12 9.81 19.54
CA MET A 72 17.63 9.63 20.90
C MET A 72 18.40 8.55 21.66
N VAL A 73 18.57 7.38 21.05
CA VAL A 73 19.34 6.26 21.65
C VAL A 73 20.81 6.65 21.77
N GLY A 74 21.40 7.28 20.75
CA GLY A 74 22.79 7.75 20.80
C GLY A 74 23.04 8.73 21.94
N THR A 75 22.17 9.73 22.11
CA THR A 75 22.25 10.70 23.21
C THR A 75 22.04 10.02 24.56
N ALA A 76 21.11 9.07 24.68
CA ALA A 76 20.92 8.32 25.92
C ALA A 76 22.17 7.52 26.30
N VAL A 77 22.80 6.83 25.34
CA VAL A 77 24.05 6.09 25.56
C VAL A 77 25.18 7.04 25.96
N ILE A 78 25.36 8.15 25.23
CA ILE A 78 26.38 9.15 25.56
C ILE A 78 26.15 9.74 26.96
N ALA A 79 24.90 10.04 27.33
CA ALA A 79 24.57 10.55 28.64
C ALA A 79 24.86 9.52 29.75
N CYS A 80 24.50 8.25 29.54
CA CYS A 80 24.80 7.18 30.50
C CYS A 80 26.31 6.98 30.67
N LEU A 81 27.06 6.94 29.56
CA LEU A 81 28.52 6.85 29.59
C LEU A 81 29.13 8.08 30.28
N GLY A 82 28.58 9.27 30.05
CA GLY A 82 28.99 10.51 30.71
C GLY A 82 28.82 10.43 32.22
N VAL A 83 27.67 9.97 32.71
CA VAL A 83 27.43 9.78 34.16
C VAL A 83 28.42 8.78 34.76
N ILE A 84 28.62 7.63 34.11
CA ILE A 84 29.53 6.58 34.61
C ILE A 84 30.99 7.07 34.66
N ILE A 85 31.45 7.82 33.65
CA ILE A 85 32.82 8.37 33.62
C ILE A 85 32.99 9.45 34.69
N ILE A 86 31.99 10.29 34.91
CA ILE A 86 32.04 11.38 35.89
C ILE A 86 32.01 10.83 37.32
N GLU A 87 31.14 9.85 37.60
CA GLU A 87 31.06 9.20 38.92
C GLU A 87 32.20 8.22 39.19
N GLY A 88 32.79 7.61 38.15
CA GLY A 88 33.93 6.67 38.29
C GLY A 88 35.31 7.33 38.33
N ASN A 89 35.40 8.66 38.25
CA ASN A 89 36.63 9.45 38.34
C ASN A 89 36.79 10.15 39.71
N ASP A 90 36.00 9.73 40.71
CA ASP A 90 36.17 10.04 42.14
C ASP A 90 36.55 8.74 42.88
#